data_AF-B0JIZ4-F1
#
_entry.id   AF-B0JIZ4-F1
#
_cell.length_a   1.000
_cell.length_b   1.000
_cell.length_c   1.000
_cell.angle_alpha   90.00
_cell.angle_beta   90.00
_cell.angle_gamma   90.00
#
_symmetry.space_group_name_H-M   'P 1'
#
loop_
_entity.id
_entity.type
_entity.pdbx_description
1 polymer ?
#
loop_
_entity_poly.entity_id
_entity_poly.type
_entity_poly.pdbx_seq_one_letter_code
_entity_poly.pdbx_strand_id
1 'polypeptide(L)'
;MILSLFLLLALFQSYNLISKLEEANRKLQTATPIVIDEKSGKFKFQSGSAELNPALKTYIRQRIIPAIETITKDREIDFIQVIGHTDGQGIQKTSNLDKNIESVASRKQSVKMLVPGSNTDLGLMRALAVVQEIENTGKLKNVKFRAFSAGQLYLPSGNLAAVNRDADASRRRIEIRFIPPGRKQ
;
A
#
# COMPACT_ATOMS: atom_id res chain seq x y z
N MET A 1 -53.76 18.82 4.29
CA MET A 1 -53.19 17.50 4.69
C MET A 1 -52.36 16.85 3.59
N ILE A 2 -52.86 16.73 2.34
CA ILE A 2 -52.13 16.06 1.25
C ILE A 2 -50.79 16.73 0.91
N LEU A 3 -50.75 18.06 0.78
CA LEU A 3 -49.51 18.81 0.50
C LEU A 3 -48.43 18.60 1.57
N SER A 4 -48.84 18.60 2.84
CA SER A 4 -47.95 18.40 3.99
C SER A 4 -47.33 17.00 4.00
N LEU A 5 -48.09 15.98 3.55
CA LEU A 5 -47.59 14.61 3.42
C LEU A 5 -46.54 14.49 2.30
N PHE A 6 -46.78 15.12 1.15
CA PHE A 6 -45.79 15.15 0.07
C PHE A 6 -44.49 15.86 0.47
N LEU A 7 -44.61 16.97 1.21
CA LEU A 7 -43.44 17.68 1.73
C LEU A 7 -42.63 16.80 2.70
N LEU A 8 -43.32 16.08 3.60
CA LEU A 8 -42.67 15.16 4.54
C LEU A 8 -41.94 14.01 3.82
N LEU A 9 -42.56 13.43 2.79
CA LEU A 9 -41.95 12.38 1.96
C LEU A 9 -40.71 12.89 1.22
N ALA A 10 -40.77 14.10 0.66
CA ALA A 10 -39.64 14.73 -0.01
C ALA A 10 -38.48 15.01 0.96
N LEU A 11 -38.77 15.47 2.18
CA LEU A 11 -37.77 15.66 3.23
C LEU A 11 -37.13 14.33 3.64
N PHE A 12 -37.93 13.26 3.80
CA PHE A 12 -37.42 11.93 4.14
C PHE A 12 -36.53 11.35 3.03
N GLN A 13 -36.92 11.51 1.76
CA GLN A 13 -36.09 11.11 0.63
C GLN A 13 -34.78 11.90 0.57
N SER A 14 -34.85 13.22 0.78
CA SER A 14 -33.68 14.10 0.79
C SER A 14 -32.70 13.71 1.90
N TYR A 15 -33.20 13.44 3.11
CA TYR A 15 -32.38 12.98 4.23
C TYR A 15 -31.70 11.64 3.93
N ASN A 16 -32.41 10.68 3.34
CA ASN A 16 -31.84 9.40 2.93
C ASN A 16 -30.78 9.54 1.82
N LEU A 17 -30.94 10.50 0.92
CA LEU A 17 -29.94 10.75 -0.12
C LEU A 17 -28.68 11.38 0.48
N ILE A 18 -28.83 12.34 1.38
CA ILE A 18 -27.73 12.98 2.09
C ILE A 18 -26.93 11.95 2.90
N SER A 19 -27.60 11.08 3.66
CA SER A 19 -26.91 10.05 4.46
C SER A 19 -26.13 9.06 3.58
N LYS A 20 -26.69 8.64 2.45
CA LYS A 20 -25.98 7.81 1.46
C LYS A 20 -24.78 8.52 0.86
N LEU A 21 -24.90 9.82 0.57
CA LEU A 21 -23.82 10.62 0.00
C LEU A 21 -22.69 10.82 1.02
N GLU A 22 -23.02 11.09 2.28
CA GLU A 22 -22.05 11.16 3.38
C GLU A 22 -21.30 9.84 3.56
N GLU A 23 -22.01 8.72 3.50
CA GLU A 23 -21.39 7.39 3.57
C GLU A 23 -20.45 7.14 2.38
N ALA A 24 -20.88 7.49 1.16
CA ALA A 24 -20.06 7.35 -0.05
C ALA A 24 -18.83 8.26 -0.01
N ASN A 25 -18.98 9.51 0.42
CA ASN A 25 -17.88 10.46 0.57
C ASN A 25 -16.88 9.98 1.64
N ARG A 26 -17.38 9.47 2.78
CA ARG A 26 -16.53 8.83 3.80
C ARG A 26 -15.76 7.64 3.22
N LYS A 27 -16.40 6.77 2.43
CA LYS A 27 -15.73 5.64 1.76
C LYS A 27 -14.64 6.11 0.79
N LEU A 28 -14.87 7.20 0.06
CA LEU A 28 -13.90 7.79 -0.88
C LEU A 28 -12.71 8.45 -0.18
N GLN A 29 -12.95 9.33 0.78
CA GLN A 29 -11.88 10.03 1.53
C GLN A 29 -10.94 9.04 2.22
N THR A 30 -11.52 7.95 2.71
CA THR A 30 -10.79 6.94 3.44
C THR A 30 -10.14 5.89 2.51
N ALA A 31 -10.37 5.95 1.19
CA ALA A 31 -9.65 5.17 0.17
C ALA A 31 -8.22 5.69 -0.09
N THR A 32 -7.80 6.75 0.60
CA THR A 32 -6.43 7.28 0.55
C THR A 32 -5.43 6.19 0.97
N PRO A 33 -4.39 5.91 0.18
CA PRO A 33 -3.37 4.95 0.55
C PRO A 33 -2.60 5.41 1.78
N ILE A 34 -2.16 4.47 2.62
CA ILE A 34 -1.09 4.75 3.57
C ILE A 34 0.21 4.83 2.76
N VAL A 35 0.93 5.96 2.87
CA VAL A 35 2.21 6.16 2.20
C VAL A 35 3.34 6.16 3.22
N ILE A 36 4.31 5.28 3.02
CA ILE A 36 5.58 5.29 3.74
C ILE A 36 6.61 5.96 2.83
N ASP A 37 6.98 7.20 3.15
CA ASP A 37 7.93 8.01 2.38
C ASP A 37 9.30 8.10 3.09
N GLU A 38 10.34 7.89 2.30
CA GLU A 38 11.75 8.01 2.69
C GLU A 38 12.22 9.44 2.94
N LYS A 39 11.47 10.47 2.51
CA LYS A 39 11.83 11.89 2.60
C LYS A 39 12.20 12.34 4.02
N SER A 40 11.57 11.75 5.04
CA SER A 40 11.85 12.02 6.45
C SER A 40 13.23 11.56 6.94
N GLY A 41 14.00 10.84 6.12
CA GLY A 41 15.35 10.36 6.45
C GLY A 41 15.40 9.13 7.35
N LYS A 42 14.49 9.05 8.33
CA LYS A 42 14.46 7.96 9.32
C LYS A 42 13.95 6.63 8.75
N PHE A 43 13.26 6.66 7.61
CA PHE A 43 12.55 5.50 7.05
C PHE A 43 13.06 5.11 5.65
N LYS A 44 14.38 5.16 5.45
CA LYS A 44 15.03 4.89 4.15
C LYS A 44 15.36 3.42 3.94
N PHE A 45 15.05 2.90 2.75
CA PHE A 45 15.74 1.74 2.20
C PHE A 45 17.13 2.18 1.73
N GLN A 46 18.15 1.35 1.98
CA GLN A 46 19.46 1.59 1.39
C GLN A 46 19.37 1.49 -0.14
N SER A 47 20.26 2.20 -0.85
CA SER A 47 20.28 2.15 -2.31
C SER A 47 20.46 0.71 -2.80
N GLY A 48 19.64 0.29 -3.77
CA GLY A 48 19.64 -1.07 -4.29
C GLY A 48 19.22 -2.17 -3.30
N SER A 49 18.62 -1.81 -2.15
CA SER A 49 18.25 -2.76 -1.09
C SER A 49 16.76 -2.69 -0.74
N ALA A 50 16.23 -3.84 -0.32
CA ALA A 50 14.90 -4.00 0.25
C ALA A 50 14.92 -4.21 1.77
N GLU A 51 16.09 -4.10 2.40
CA GLU A 51 16.20 -4.29 3.85
C GLU A 51 15.54 -3.14 4.63
N LEU A 52 14.68 -3.50 5.59
CA LEU A 52 14.09 -2.55 6.53
C LEU A 52 15.07 -2.24 7.66
N ASN A 53 15.43 -0.96 7.78
CA ASN A 53 16.21 -0.50 8.92
C ASN A 53 15.37 -0.56 10.24
N PRO A 54 16.01 -0.53 11.43
CA PRO A 54 15.28 -0.63 12.71
C PRO A 54 14.20 0.44 12.92
N ALA A 55 14.45 1.68 12.48
CA ALA A 55 13.48 2.78 12.63
C ALA A 55 12.22 2.54 11.78
N LEU A 56 12.38 2.04 10.55
CA LEU A 56 11.28 1.67 9.67
C LEU A 56 10.48 0.49 10.22
N LYS A 57 11.14 -0.53 10.78
CA LYS A 57 10.44 -1.63 11.47
C LYS A 57 9.59 -1.11 12.63
N THR A 58 10.16 -0.26 13.48
CA THR A 58 9.43 0.36 14.59
C THR A 58 8.24 1.18 14.10
N TYR A 59 8.42 1.97 13.04
CA TYR A 59 7.33 2.75 12.45
C TYR A 59 6.21 1.87 11.89
N ILE A 60 6.56 0.79 11.19
CA ILE A 60 5.58 -0.19 10.71
C ILE A 60 4.78 -0.75 11.88
N ARG A 61 5.45 -1.22 12.94
CA ARG A 61 4.80 -1.82 14.10
C ARG A 61 3.93 -0.85 14.90
N GLN A 62 4.38 0.38 15.08
CA GLN A 62 3.75 1.33 16.00
C GLN A 62 2.75 2.27 15.31
N ARG A 63 2.86 2.48 14.00
CA ARG A 63 2.00 3.42 13.26
C ARG A 63 1.21 2.74 12.16
N ILE A 64 1.87 1.94 11.32
CA ILE A 64 1.22 1.36 10.14
C ILE A 64 0.26 0.23 10.51
N ILE A 65 0.68 -0.70 11.38
CA ILE A 65 -0.18 -1.80 11.81
C ILE A 65 -1.44 -1.29 12.50
N PRO A 66 -1.37 -0.38 13.51
CA PRO A 66 -2.58 0.19 14.11
C PRO A 66 -3.48 0.92 13.11
N ALA A 67 -2.91 1.63 12.12
CA ALA A 67 -3.70 2.29 11.09
C ALA A 67 -4.45 1.28 10.20
N ILE A 68 -3.80 0.17 9.84
CA ILE A 68 -4.44 -0.93 9.10
C ILE A 68 -5.56 -1.56 9.96
N GLU A 69 -5.31 -1.82 11.25
CA GLU A 69 -6.33 -2.35 12.17
C GLU A 69 -7.56 -1.43 12.23
N THR A 70 -7.37 -0.11 12.36
CA THR A 70 -8.49 0.85 12.33
C THR A 70 -9.25 0.79 11.01
N ILE A 71 -8.56 0.81 9.87
CA ILE A 71 -9.22 0.83 8.55
C ILE A 71 -9.99 -0.47 8.29
N THR A 72 -9.43 -1.61 8.68
CA THR A 72 -10.04 -2.95 8.48
C THR A 72 -11.20 -3.24 9.43
N LYS A 73 -11.31 -2.56 10.56
CA LYS A 73 -12.50 -2.65 11.44
C LYS A 73 -13.74 -2.01 10.82
N ASP A 74 -13.54 -0.91 10.09
CA ASP A 74 -14.65 -0.10 9.59
C ASP A 74 -15.08 -0.50 8.16
N ARG A 75 -14.39 -1.47 7.54
CA ARG A 75 -14.58 -1.81 6.13
C ARG A 75 -14.40 -3.28 5.82
N GLU A 76 -15.23 -3.76 4.91
CA GLU A 76 -15.02 -5.05 4.27
C GLU A 76 -13.89 -4.92 3.24
N ILE A 77 -12.78 -5.60 3.49
CA ILE A 77 -11.58 -5.63 2.65
C ILE A 77 -11.33 -7.07 2.21
N ASP A 78 -11.17 -7.31 0.91
CA ASP A 78 -10.77 -8.65 0.42
C ASP A 78 -9.26 -8.86 0.59
N PHE A 79 -8.45 -7.87 0.18
CA PHE A 79 -7.01 -7.89 0.41
C PHE A 79 -6.42 -6.48 0.48
N ILE A 80 -5.25 -6.40 1.09
CA ILE A 80 -4.42 -5.19 1.13
C ILE A 80 -3.30 -5.34 0.11
N GLN A 81 -3.18 -4.33 -0.74
CA GLN A 81 -2.13 -4.22 -1.74
C GLN A 81 -0.97 -3.40 -1.17
N VAL A 82 0.24 -3.97 -1.15
CA VAL A 82 1.47 -3.26 -0.77
C VAL A 82 2.31 -3.06 -2.02
N ILE A 83 2.53 -1.82 -2.42
CA ILE A 83 3.19 -1.46 -3.68
C ILE A 83 4.51 -0.78 -3.38
N GLY A 84 5.62 -1.35 -3.85
CA GLY A 84 6.92 -0.72 -3.79
C GLY A 84 7.20 0.14 -5.02
N HIS A 85 7.68 1.35 -4.75
CA HIS A 85 8.14 2.31 -5.74
C HIS A 85 9.65 2.54 -5.58
N THR A 86 10.31 2.78 -6.70
CA THR A 86 11.74 3.11 -6.77
C THR A 86 11.95 4.45 -7.46
N ASP A 87 13.17 4.95 -7.41
CA ASP A 87 13.57 6.14 -8.17
C ASP A 87 14.06 5.73 -9.57
N GLY A 88 14.56 6.71 -10.32
CA GLY A 88 15.02 6.49 -11.68
C GLY A 88 16.34 5.74 -11.79
N GLN A 89 17.09 5.63 -10.70
CA GLN A 89 18.45 5.09 -10.68
C GLN A 89 18.43 3.61 -11.07
N GLY A 90 19.07 3.28 -12.19
CA GLY A 90 19.05 1.93 -12.73
C GLY A 90 19.76 0.92 -11.84
N ILE A 91 19.27 -0.32 -11.86
CA ILE A 91 19.93 -1.48 -11.26
C ILE A 91 20.50 -2.31 -12.40
N GLN A 92 21.77 -2.72 -12.27
CA GLN A 92 22.48 -3.53 -13.25
C GLN A 92 23.13 -4.72 -12.55
N LYS A 93 22.30 -5.61 -12.02
CA LYS A 93 22.73 -6.86 -11.37
C LYS A 93 22.02 -8.04 -12.02
N THR A 94 22.60 -9.22 -11.90
CA THR A 94 21.91 -10.46 -12.30
C THR A 94 20.86 -10.80 -11.23
N SER A 95 19.59 -10.84 -11.64
CA SER A 95 18.48 -11.17 -10.75
C SER A 95 18.53 -12.63 -10.29
N ASN A 96 18.04 -12.90 -9.08
CA ASN A 96 17.79 -14.26 -8.60
C ASN A 96 16.33 -14.49 -8.18
N LEU A 97 15.42 -13.58 -8.55
CA LEU A 97 14.02 -13.62 -8.10
C LEU A 97 13.31 -14.88 -8.58
N ASP A 98 13.45 -15.25 -9.86
CA ASP A 98 12.80 -16.44 -10.45
C ASP A 98 13.10 -17.75 -9.71
N LYS A 99 14.21 -17.79 -8.97
CA LYS A 99 14.62 -18.98 -8.20
C LYS A 99 14.11 -18.98 -6.76
N ASN A 100 13.87 -17.81 -6.17
CA ASN A 100 13.81 -17.65 -4.72
C ASN A 100 12.58 -16.89 -4.22
N ILE A 101 11.84 -16.20 -5.09
CA ILE A 101 10.85 -15.23 -4.66
C ILE A 101 9.66 -15.87 -3.93
N GLU A 102 9.23 -17.06 -4.31
CA GLU A 102 8.14 -17.80 -3.66
C GLU A 102 8.52 -18.24 -2.25
N SER A 103 9.78 -18.63 -2.04
CA SER A 103 10.30 -19.01 -0.72
C SER A 103 10.36 -17.81 0.22
N VAL A 104 10.69 -16.63 -0.30
CA VAL A 104 10.63 -15.37 0.46
C VAL A 104 9.18 -14.94 0.70
N ALA A 105 8.33 -14.98 -0.31
CA ALA A 105 6.91 -14.63 -0.19
C ALA A 105 6.17 -15.51 0.82
N SER A 106 6.51 -16.81 0.89
CA SER A 106 5.98 -17.76 1.88
C SER A 106 6.68 -17.68 3.26
N ARG A 107 7.54 -16.68 3.49
CA ARG A 107 8.29 -16.45 4.75
C ARG A 107 9.21 -17.59 5.16
N LYS A 108 9.57 -18.50 4.24
CA LYS A 108 10.58 -19.53 4.48
C LYS A 108 11.98 -18.96 4.50
N GLN A 109 12.19 -17.83 3.82
CA GLN A 109 13.47 -17.16 3.73
C GLN A 109 13.35 -15.63 3.84
N SER A 110 14.47 -14.98 4.17
CA SER A 110 14.55 -13.53 4.32
C SER A 110 14.68 -12.83 2.97
N VAL A 111 14.05 -11.66 2.82
CA VAL A 111 14.21 -10.79 1.63
C VAL A 111 15.67 -10.44 1.31
N LYS A 112 16.57 -10.51 2.31
CA LYS A 112 18.00 -10.18 2.15
C LYS A 112 18.73 -11.05 1.13
N MET A 113 18.23 -12.25 0.85
CA MET A 113 18.86 -13.15 -0.12
C MET A 113 18.52 -12.81 -1.56
N LEU A 114 17.50 -11.98 -1.79
CA LEU A 114 17.09 -11.59 -3.12
C LEU A 114 18.05 -10.53 -3.66
N VAL A 115 18.38 -10.66 -4.93
CA VAL A 115 19.18 -9.71 -5.70
C VAL A 115 18.27 -9.19 -6.82
N PRO A 116 17.91 -7.90 -6.81
CA PRO A 116 17.09 -7.33 -7.88
C PRO A 116 17.94 -7.16 -9.13
N GLY A 117 17.41 -7.54 -10.30
CA GLY A 117 18.01 -7.19 -11.60
C GLY A 117 17.44 -5.93 -12.22
N SER A 118 16.30 -5.45 -11.73
CA SER A 118 15.61 -4.27 -12.23
C SER A 118 14.98 -3.46 -11.09
N ASN A 119 14.56 -2.23 -11.40
CA ASN A 119 13.79 -1.43 -10.45
C ASN A 119 12.41 -2.03 -10.15
N THR A 120 11.85 -2.81 -11.08
CA THR A 120 10.62 -3.57 -10.84
C THR A 120 10.87 -4.66 -9.80
N ASP A 121 11.98 -5.39 -9.91
CA ASP A 121 12.39 -6.40 -8.92
C ASP A 121 12.57 -5.76 -7.54
N LEU A 122 13.30 -4.63 -7.47
CA LEU A 122 13.56 -3.94 -6.21
C LEU A 122 12.26 -3.43 -5.56
N GLY A 123 11.34 -2.87 -6.33
CA GLY A 123 10.03 -2.45 -5.83
C GLY A 123 9.27 -3.62 -5.21
N LEU A 124 9.24 -4.78 -5.87
CA LEU A 124 8.56 -5.97 -5.36
C LEU A 124 9.21 -6.47 -4.06
N MET A 125 10.54 -6.52 -4.03
CA MET A 125 11.29 -6.91 -2.84
C MET A 125 10.99 -6.00 -1.64
N ARG A 126 10.93 -4.67 -1.84
CA ARG A 126 10.59 -3.72 -0.77
C ARG A 126 9.19 -3.94 -0.23
N ALA A 127 8.23 -4.18 -1.12
CA ALA A 127 6.86 -4.52 -0.73
C ALA A 127 6.82 -5.82 0.09
N LEU A 128 7.53 -6.86 -0.35
CA LEU A 128 7.64 -8.13 0.38
C LEU A 128 8.26 -7.92 1.77
N ALA A 129 9.31 -7.11 1.89
CA ALA A 129 9.93 -6.81 3.18
C ALA A 129 8.92 -6.21 4.18
N VAL A 130 8.10 -5.25 3.73
CA VAL A 130 7.04 -4.65 4.55
C VAL A 130 5.96 -5.66 4.91
N VAL A 131 5.51 -6.50 3.97
CA VAL A 131 4.53 -7.56 4.23
C VAL A 131 5.06 -8.53 5.29
N GLN A 132 6.30 -9.02 5.14
CA GLN A 132 6.92 -9.91 6.12
C GLN A 132 6.98 -9.26 7.50
N GLU A 133 7.36 -7.99 7.60
CA GLU A 133 7.43 -7.26 8.86
C GLU A 133 6.05 -7.13 9.54
N ILE A 134 5.01 -6.87 8.76
CA ILE A 134 3.63 -6.81 9.26
C ILE A 134 3.18 -8.18 9.77
N GLU A 135 3.33 -9.22 8.94
CA GLU A 135 2.87 -10.58 9.25
C GLU A 135 3.61 -11.19 10.45
N ASN A 136 4.90 -10.88 10.63
CA ASN A 136 5.71 -11.36 11.75
C ASN A 136 5.18 -10.93 13.12
N THR A 137 4.35 -9.89 13.19
CA THR A 137 3.71 -9.47 14.45
C THR A 137 2.51 -10.33 14.85
N GLY A 138 1.92 -11.07 13.90
CA GLY A 138 0.70 -11.85 14.12
C GLY A 138 -0.56 -11.03 14.39
N LYS A 139 -0.55 -9.69 14.28
CA LYS A 139 -1.69 -8.81 14.60
C LYS A 139 -2.77 -8.73 13.51
N LEU A 140 -2.51 -9.22 12.31
CA LEU A 140 -3.40 -9.10 11.13
C LEU A 140 -3.60 -10.44 10.41
N LYS A 141 -3.70 -11.55 11.15
CA LYS A 141 -3.75 -12.93 10.58
C LYS A 141 -4.92 -13.18 9.62
N ASN A 142 -6.02 -12.44 9.75
CA ASN A 142 -7.20 -12.60 8.91
C ASN A 142 -7.19 -11.67 7.69
N VAL A 143 -6.16 -10.85 7.53
CA VAL A 143 -6.01 -9.91 6.42
C VAL A 143 -5.07 -10.51 5.38
N LYS A 144 -5.52 -10.54 4.13
CA LYS A 144 -4.68 -11.01 3.02
C LYS A 144 -3.81 -9.86 2.52
N PHE A 145 -2.49 -10.03 2.53
CA PHE A 145 -1.56 -9.08 1.92
C PHE A 145 -1.10 -9.57 0.55
N ARG A 146 -0.93 -8.63 -0.40
CA ARG A 146 -0.36 -8.92 -1.72
C ARG A 146 0.69 -7.85 -2.06
N ALA A 147 1.91 -8.29 -2.33
CA ALA A 147 3.01 -7.41 -2.70
C ALA A 147 3.05 -7.17 -4.22
N PHE A 148 3.30 -5.92 -4.62
CA PHE A 148 3.40 -5.49 -6.02
C PHE A 148 4.56 -4.52 -6.20
N SER A 149 4.93 -4.31 -7.46
CA SER A 149 5.91 -3.31 -7.85
C SER A 149 5.33 -2.34 -8.86
N ALA A 150 5.50 -1.05 -8.58
CA ALA A 150 5.33 0.00 -9.58
C ALA A 150 6.67 0.40 -10.24
N GLY A 151 7.78 -0.18 -9.76
CA GLY A 151 9.12 0.24 -10.12
C GLY A 151 9.27 1.76 -10.03
N GLN A 152 9.91 2.34 -11.05
CA GLN A 152 10.14 3.78 -11.17
C GLN A 152 9.04 4.52 -11.94
N LEU A 153 7.96 3.83 -12.32
CA LEU A 153 7.06 4.28 -13.39
C LEU A 153 6.23 5.52 -13.00
N TYR A 154 5.83 5.63 -11.74
CA TYR A 154 4.91 6.67 -11.27
C TYR A 154 5.54 7.59 -10.24
N LEU A 155 5.39 8.90 -10.46
CA LEU A 155 5.70 9.94 -9.48
C LEU A 155 4.72 9.88 -8.30
N PRO A 156 5.04 10.49 -7.15
CA PRO A 156 4.09 10.62 -6.04
C PRO A 156 2.77 11.32 -6.42
N SER A 157 2.78 12.14 -7.48
CA SER A 157 1.57 12.76 -8.05
C SER A 157 0.64 11.78 -8.76
N GLY A 158 1.09 10.55 -9.04
CA GLY A 158 0.37 9.56 -9.84
C GLY A 158 0.63 9.65 -11.35
N ASN A 159 1.34 10.67 -11.81
CA ASN A 159 1.71 10.80 -13.22
C ASN A 159 2.88 9.87 -13.60
N LEU A 160 2.96 9.52 -14.88
CA LEU A 160 4.13 8.82 -15.42
C LEU A 160 5.40 9.65 -15.22
N ALA A 161 6.47 8.99 -14.80
CA ALA A 161 7.77 9.62 -14.67
C ALA A 161 8.46 9.76 -16.03
N ALA A 162 9.11 10.90 -16.26
CA ALA A 162 10.04 11.06 -17.36
C ALA A 162 11.26 10.14 -17.18
N VAL A 163 12.00 9.91 -18.28
CA VAL A 163 13.29 9.21 -18.20
C VAL A 163 14.25 10.05 -17.38
N ASN A 164 14.61 9.55 -16.21
CA ASN A 164 15.58 10.13 -15.30
C ASN A 164 16.33 8.96 -14.63
N ARG A 165 17.66 9.06 -14.51
CA ARG A 165 18.54 8.05 -13.90
C ARG A 165 19.23 8.52 -12.62
N ASP A 166 18.90 9.73 -12.18
CA ASP A 166 19.39 10.30 -10.93
C ASP A 166 18.67 9.66 -9.73
N ALA A 167 19.37 9.65 -8.60
CA ALA A 167 18.80 9.24 -7.33
C ALA A 167 17.77 10.27 -6.85
N ASP A 168 16.60 9.80 -6.42
CA ASP A 168 15.53 10.67 -5.95
C ASP A 168 14.77 9.99 -4.80
N ALA A 169 15.13 10.36 -3.57
CA ALA A 169 14.53 9.79 -2.38
C ALA A 169 13.01 10.05 -2.28
N SER A 170 12.49 11.12 -2.90
CA SER A 170 11.06 11.44 -2.84
C SER A 170 10.18 10.48 -3.63
N ARG A 171 10.79 9.73 -4.57
CA ARG A 171 10.10 8.73 -5.39
C ARG A 171 10.08 7.35 -4.73
N ARG A 172 11.04 7.08 -3.84
CA ARG A 172 11.17 5.81 -3.12
C ARG A 172 10.14 5.77 -1.99
N ARG A 173 9.09 4.98 -2.19
CA ARG A 173 7.97 4.89 -1.24
C ARG A 173 7.31 3.52 -1.27
N ILE A 174 6.54 3.25 -0.23
CA ILE A 174 5.60 2.14 -0.17
C ILE A 174 4.19 2.71 -0.10
N GLU A 175 3.31 2.23 -0.96
CA GLU A 175 1.88 2.53 -0.89
C GLU A 175 1.12 1.30 -0.42
N ILE A 176 0.27 1.47 0.59
CA ILE A 176 -0.61 0.42 1.09
C ILE A 176 -2.05 0.82 0.75
N ARG A 177 -2.67 0.04 -0.12
CA ARG A 177 -4.03 0.26 -0.63
C ARG A 177 -4.96 -0.84 -0.14
N PHE A 178 -6.21 -0.48 0.12
CA PHE A 178 -7.22 -1.38 0.66
C PHE A 178 -8.20 -1.73 -0.46
N ILE A 179 -8.25 -3.02 -0.84
CA ILE A 179 -9.06 -3.47 -1.95
C ILE A 179 -10.36 -4.09 -1.42
N PRO A 180 -11.53 -3.48 -1.70
CA PRO A 180 -12.80 -4.06 -1.30
C PRO A 180 -13.10 -5.35 -2.11
N PRO A 181 -13.99 -6.21 -1.63
CA PRO A 181 -14.47 -7.35 -2.41
C PRO A 181 -14.99 -6.91 -3.78
N GLY A 182 -14.60 -7.65 -4.82
CA GLY A 182 -15.22 -7.50 -6.13
C GLY A 182 -16.72 -7.82 -6.04
N ARG A 183 -17.54 -7.22 -6.93
CA ARG A 183 -18.92 -7.68 -7.08
C ARG A 183 -18.86 -9.14 -7.50
N LYS A 184 -19.54 -10.03 -6.76
CA LYS A 184 -19.80 -11.39 -7.23
C LYS A 184 -20.57 -11.25 -8.54
N GLN A 185 -19.97 -11.75 -9.62
CA GLN A 185 -20.66 -11.92 -10.90
C GLN A 185 -21.64 -13.08 -10.79
#